data_AF-A0A3N7ENS1-F1
#
_entry.id   AF-A0A3N7ENS1-F1
#
_cell.length_a   1.000
_cell.length_b   1.000
_cell.length_c   1.000
_cell.angle_alpha   90.00
_cell.angle_beta   90.00
_cell.angle_gamma   90.00
#
_symmetry.space_group_name_H-M   'P 1'
#
loop_
_entity.id
_entity.type
_entity.pdbx_description
1 polymer ?
#
loop_
_entity_poly.entity_id
_entity_poly.type
_entity_poly.pdbx_seq_one_letter_code
_entity_poly.pdbx_strand_id
1 'polypeptide(L)'
;MKINLHEKNQAGFSLLVALIFLSVMALLGFGAVRSALMEEKLGGNNRERSLSFMAAEVAMRQGEVYIETSDSLPASGTVASGVVSVANTAASATYAINYISSNGGRDYYRILATGYGARKLIGNVTQTNLESVVWVQQ
;
A
#
# COMPACT_ATOMS: atom_id res chain seq x y z
N MET A 1 5.00 -70.24 52.02
CA MET A 1 5.82 -69.04 51.74
C MET A 1 5.04 -68.18 50.75
N LYS A 2 4.43 -67.08 51.20
CA LYS A 2 3.53 -66.23 50.41
C LYS A 2 4.27 -64.94 50.06
N ILE A 3 4.57 -64.73 48.79
CA ILE A 3 5.31 -63.56 48.31
C ILE A 3 4.26 -62.50 47.95
N ASN A 4 4.12 -61.46 48.78
CA ASN A 4 3.20 -60.35 48.51
C ASN A 4 3.92 -59.31 47.65
N LEU A 5 3.58 -59.27 46.36
CA LEU A 5 4.00 -58.20 45.45
C LEU A 5 3.10 -56.98 45.70
N HIS A 6 3.64 -55.93 46.29
CA HIS A 6 2.94 -54.65 46.40
C HIS A 6 2.87 -54.00 45.01
N GLU A 7 1.68 -53.99 44.41
CA GLU A 7 1.41 -53.24 43.19
C GLU A 7 1.51 -51.73 43.46
N LYS A 8 2.46 -51.07 42.79
CA LYS A 8 2.69 -49.63 42.91
C LYS A 8 1.56 -48.88 42.21
N ASN A 9 0.71 -48.23 43.01
CA ASN A 9 -0.38 -47.38 42.55
C ASN A 9 0.21 -46.06 41.97
N GLN A 10 0.42 -46.00 40.65
CA GLN A 10 0.89 -44.80 39.95
C GLN A 10 -0.29 -43.84 39.72
N ALA A 11 -0.43 -42.84 40.57
CA ALA A 11 -1.50 -41.85 40.49
C ALA A 11 -1.08 -40.60 39.69
N GLY A 12 -1.82 -40.30 38.62
CA GLY A 12 -2.30 -38.96 38.28
C GLY A 12 -1.35 -37.89 37.75
N PHE A 13 -0.03 -38.03 37.84
CA PHE A 13 0.89 -36.93 37.49
C PHE A 13 1.22 -36.81 35.99
N SER A 14 1.03 -37.89 35.22
CA SER A 14 1.36 -37.92 33.78
C SER A 14 0.55 -36.91 32.96
N LEU A 15 -0.74 -36.73 33.27
CA LEU A 15 -1.60 -35.76 32.58
C LEU A 15 -1.11 -34.32 32.77
N LEU A 16 -0.69 -33.97 34.00
CA LEU A 16 -0.18 -32.64 34.32
C LEU A 16 1.10 -32.35 33.51
N VAL A 17 2.02 -33.30 33.47
CA VAL A 17 3.26 -33.18 32.70
C VAL A 17 2.97 -33.04 31.21
N ALA A 18 2.08 -33.88 30.66
CA ALA A 18 1.67 -33.79 29.26
C ALA A 18 1.03 -32.43 28.92
N LEU A 19 0.18 -31.89 29.80
CA LEU A 19 -0.45 -30.57 29.62
C LEU A 19 0.59 -29.44 29.64
N ILE A 20 1.57 -29.50 30.55
CA ILE A 20 2.65 -28.50 30.62
C ILE A 20 3.48 -28.54 29.34
N PHE A 21 3.89 -29.73 28.89
CA PHE A 21 4.65 -29.88 27.64
C PHE A 21 3.86 -29.38 26.42
N LEU A 22 2.58 -29.73 26.32
CA LEU A 22 1.70 -29.24 25.25
C LEU A 22 1.58 -27.70 25.29
N SER A 23 1.39 -27.14 26.48
CA SER A 23 1.29 -25.69 26.69
C SER A 23 2.56 -24.95 26.27
N VAL A 24 3.73 -25.46 26.67
CA VAL A 24 5.02 -24.89 26.26
C VAL A 24 5.16 -24.94 24.73
N MET A 25 4.85 -26.08 24.10
CA MET A 25 4.87 -26.20 22.63
C MET A 25 3.91 -25.22 21.95
N ALA A 26 2.70 -25.05 22.50
CA ALA A 26 1.71 -24.13 21.97
C ALA A 26 2.17 -22.67 22.05
N LEU A 27 2.79 -22.25 23.17
CA LEU A 27 3.32 -20.89 23.33
C LEU A 27 4.47 -20.59 22.36
N LEU A 28 5.35 -21.57 22.12
CA LEU A 28 6.41 -21.46 21.12
C LEU A 28 5.82 -21.32 19.71
N GLY A 29 4.77 -22.06 19.39
CA GLY A 29 4.07 -21.95 18.10
C GLY A 29 3.34 -20.61 17.91
N PHE A 30 2.71 -20.08 18.96
CA PHE A 30 1.92 -18.85 18.88
C PHE A 30 2.77 -17.61 18.55
N GLY A 31 3.99 -17.53 19.11
CA GLY A 31 4.91 -16.42 18.83
C GLY A 31 5.32 -16.34 17.35
N ALA A 32 5.57 -17.49 16.72
CA ALA A 32 5.91 -17.57 15.29
C ALA A 32 4.73 -17.13 14.40
N VAL A 33 3.51 -17.61 14.70
CA VAL A 33 2.30 -17.23 13.95
C VAL A 33 2.03 -15.73 14.05
N ARG A 34 2.15 -15.14 15.26
CA ARG A 34 1.95 -13.70 15.45
C ARG A 34 2.93 -12.86 14.63
N SER A 35 4.18 -13.31 14.53
CA SER A 35 5.22 -12.62 13.77
C SER A 35 4.92 -12.69 12.26
N ALA A 36 4.58 -13.87 11.75
CA ALA A 36 4.17 -14.06 10.35
C ALA A 36 2.97 -13.18 9.95
N LEU A 37 1.97 -13.08 10.82
CA LEU A 37 0.80 -12.20 10.58
C LEU A 37 1.19 -10.70 10.52
N MET A 38 2.22 -10.29 11.26
CA MET A 38 2.70 -8.91 11.21
C MET A 38 3.48 -8.65 9.92
N GLU A 39 4.30 -9.58 9.48
CA GLU A 39 5.01 -9.52 8.20
C GLU A 39 4.04 -9.51 7.00
N GLU A 40 2.96 -10.29 7.05
CA GLU A 40 1.92 -10.29 6.02
C GLU A 40 1.26 -8.90 5.90
N LYS A 41 0.94 -8.26 7.02
CA LYS A 41 0.35 -6.91 7.04
C LYS A 41 1.33 -5.86 6.52
N LEU A 42 2.61 -5.93 6.91
CA LEU A 42 3.64 -5.03 6.40
C LEU A 42 3.86 -5.22 4.90
N GLY A 43 3.87 -6.47 4.42
CA GLY A 43 3.95 -6.80 3.01
C GLY A 43 2.76 -6.26 2.22
N GLY A 44 1.55 -6.41 2.75
CA GLY A 44 0.33 -5.86 2.16
C GLY A 44 0.36 -4.33 2.05
N ASN A 45 0.74 -3.65 3.14
CA ASN A 45 0.84 -2.18 3.17
C ASN A 45 1.93 -1.65 2.22
N ASN A 46 3.11 -2.29 2.20
CA ASN A 46 4.18 -1.89 1.28
C ASN A 46 3.78 -2.08 -0.18
N ARG A 47 3.15 -3.22 -0.52
CA ARG A 47 2.65 -3.47 -1.87
C ARG A 47 1.63 -2.41 -2.31
N GLU A 48 0.73 -2.02 -1.42
CA GLU A 48 -0.27 -1.01 -1.72
C GLU A 48 0.36 0.37 -1.95
N ARG A 49 1.37 0.74 -1.16
CA ARG A 49 2.13 1.97 -1.37
C ARG A 49 2.91 1.98 -2.68
N SER A 50 3.48 0.84 -3.08
CA SER A 50 4.13 0.72 -4.39
C SER A 50 3.12 0.86 -5.53
N LEU A 51 1.92 0.29 -5.39
CA LEU A 51 0.84 0.43 -6.38
C LEU A 51 0.36 1.87 -6.52
N SER A 52 0.15 2.59 -5.42
CA SER A 52 -0.24 4.01 -5.47
C SER A 52 0.86 4.87 -6.09
N PHE A 53 2.13 4.56 -5.86
CA PHE A 53 3.26 5.27 -6.46
C PHE A 53 3.33 5.05 -7.98
N MET A 54 3.27 3.80 -8.44
CA MET A 54 3.22 3.52 -9.89
C MET A 54 2.02 4.20 -10.53
N ALA A 55 0.85 4.19 -9.88
CA ALA A 55 -0.33 4.86 -10.39
C ALA A 55 -0.13 6.37 -10.54
N ALA A 56 0.48 7.00 -9.54
CA ALA A 56 0.84 8.42 -9.61
C ALA A 56 1.81 8.70 -10.77
N GLU A 57 2.80 7.83 -11.00
CA GLU A 57 3.76 7.97 -12.11
C GLU A 57 3.08 7.84 -13.48
N VAL A 58 2.13 6.90 -13.65
CA VAL A 58 1.35 6.79 -14.89
C VAL A 58 0.52 8.05 -15.12
N ALA A 59 -0.16 8.57 -14.09
CA ALA A 59 -0.90 9.82 -14.20
C ALA A 59 0.01 11.02 -14.48
N MET A 60 1.21 11.02 -13.92
CA MET A 60 2.20 12.05 -14.18
C MET A 60 2.59 12.10 -15.65
N ARG A 61 2.95 10.93 -16.21
CA ARG A 61 3.27 10.80 -17.63
C ARG A 61 2.09 11.22 -18.52
N GLN A 62 0.86 10.87 -18.15
CA GLN A 62 -0.34 11.31 -18.87
C GLN A 62 -0.50 12.84 -18.85
N GLY A 63 -0.21 13.48 -17.72
CA GLY A 63 -0.20 14.94 -17.61
C GLY A 63 0.88 15.59 -18.47
N GLU A 64 2.08 15.01 -18.54
CA GLU A 64 3.16 15.49 -19.42
C GLU A 64 2.78 15.36 -20.90
N VAL A 65 2.28 14.19 -21.31
CA VAL A 65 1.77 13.96 -22.68
C VAL A 65 0.65 14.94 -23.03
N TYR A 66 -0.24 15.25 -22.07
CA TYR A 66 -1.28 16.25 -22.30
C TYR A 66 -0.66 17.62 -22.62
N ILE A 67 0.38 18.05 -21.91
CA ILE A 67 1.04 19.33 -22.19
C ILE A 67 1.75 19.31 -23.56
N GLU A 68 2.36 18.19 -23.93
CA GLU A 68 3.08 18.06 -25.20
C GLU A 68 2.17 17.97 -26.43
N THR A 69 0.97 17.39 -26.29
CA THR A 69 0.09 17.05 -27.41
C THR A 69 -1.15 17.93 -27.53
N SER A 70 -1.51 18.69 -26.49
CA SER A 70 -2.72 19.50 -26.52
C SER A 70 -2.47 20.84 -27.21
N ASP A 71 -3.30 21.14 -28.22
CA ASP A 71 -3.29 22.45 -28.90
C ASP A 71 -3.79 23.59 -28.00
N SER A 72 -4.56 23.27 -26.95
CA SER A 72 -5.10 24.23 -25.99
C SER A 72 -4.75 23.85 -24.55
N LEU A 73 -3.74 24.51 -24.01
CA LEU A 73 -3.36 24.38 -22.60
C LEU A 73 -4.32 25.19 -21.70
N PRO A 74 -4.53 24.77 -20.43
CA PRO A 74 -5.43 25.46 -19.51
C PRO A 74 -4.97 26.91 -19.27
N ALA A 75 -5.86 27.87 -19.45
CA ALA A 75 -5.59 29.27 -19.16
C ALA A 75 -5.54 29.54 -17.64
N SER A 76 -5.08 30.72 -17.25
CA SER A 76 -5.08 31.17 -15.85
C SER A 76 -6.48 31.03 -15.22
N GLY A 77 -6.55 30.37 -14.06
CA GLY A 77 -7.80 30.08 -13.34
C GLY A 77 -8.57 28.85 -13.84
N THR A 78 -8.09 28.15 -14.87
CA THR A 78 -8.67 26.89 -15.37
C THR A 78 -7.77 25.70 -15.04
N VAL A 79 -8.38 24.52 -14.87
CA VAL A 79 -7.68 23.26 -14.59
C VAL A 79 -8.03 22.23 -15.64
N ALA A 80 -7.03 21.62 -16.26
CA ALA A 80 -7.24 20.39 -17.03
C ALA A 80 -7.03 19.19 -16.10
N SER A 81 -7.95 18.25 -16.08
CA SER A 81 -7.90 17.10 -15.16
C SER A 81 -8.41 15.84 -15.85
N GLY A 82 -7.85 14.69 -15.46
CA GLY A 82 -8.25 13.39 -15.97
C GLY A 82 -8.05 12.27 -14.97
N VAL A 83 -8.80 11.19 -15.16
CA VAL A 83 -8.66 9.93 -14.43
C VAL A 83 -7.90 8.94 -15.30
N VAL A 84 -6.94 8.24 -14.70
CA VAL A 84 -6.10 7.25 -15.35
C VAL A 84 -6.27 5.92 -14.62
N SER A 85 -6.70 4.90 -15.36
CA SER A 85 -6.65 3.52 -14.88
C SER A 85 -5.27 2.94 -15.15
N VAL A 86 -4.75 2.20 -14.17
CA VAL A 86 -3.46 1.52 -14.33
C VAL A 86 -3.74 0.10 -14.79
N ALA A 87 -3.08 -0.34 -15.85
CA ALA A 87 -3.30 -1.66 -16.42
C ALA A 87 -3.01 -2.77 -15.40
N ASN A 88 -3.83 -3.83 -15.43
CA ASN A 88 -3.68 -5.03 -14.60
C ASN A 88 -3.70 -4.79 -13.08
N THR A 89 -4.36 -3.72 -12.61
CA THR A 89 -4.53 -3.44 -11.18
C THR A 89 -5.84 -2.72 -10.91
N ALA A 90 -6.32 -2.78 -9.66
CA ALA A 90 -7.44 -1.96 -9.18
C ALA A 90 -7.00 -0.56 -8.73
N ALA A 91 -5.69 -0.24 -8.80
CA ALA A 91 -5.19 1.10 -8.55
C ALA A 91 -5.70 2.07 -9.62
N SER A 92 -5.97 3.31 -9.20
CA SER A 92 -6.42 4.39 -10.07
C SER A 92 -5.57 5.61 -9.80
N ALA A 93 -5.52 6.54 -10.74
CA ALA A 93 -4.84 7.82 -10.51
C ALA A 93 -5.61 8.95 -11.17
N THR A 94 -5.32 10.17 -10.75
CA THR A 94 -5.83 11.41 -11.34
C THR A 94 -4.68 12.35 -11.59
N TYR A 95 -4.72 13.11 -12.68
CA TYR A 95 -3.81 14.23 -12.89
C TYR A 95 -4.60 15.53 -12.97
N ALA A 96 -3.99 16.63 -12.55
CA ALA A 96 -4.50 17.97 -12.69
C ALA A 96 -3.37 18.91 -13.15
N ILE A 97 -3.64 19.70 -14.17
CA ILE A 97 -2.71 20.65 -14.78
C ILE A 97 -3.26 22.05 -14.54
N ASN A 98 -2.45 22.88 -13.92
CA ASN A 98 -2.80 24.24 -13.53
C ASN A 98 -1.80 25.23 -14.12
N TYR A 99 -2.27 26.31 -14.71
CA TYR A 99 -1.40 27.43 -15.07
C TYR A 99 -0.86 28.13 -13.82
N ILE A 100 0.43 28.47 -13.83
CA ILE A 100 1.11 29.14 -12.72
C ILE A 100 1.39 30.61 -13.07
N SER A 101 2.17 30.84 -14.13
CA SER A 101 2.65 32.17 -14.51
C SER A 101 3.26 32.16 -15.92
N SER A 102 3.42 33.34 -16.50
CA SER A 102 4.14 33.55 -17.75
C SER A 102 5.33 34.48 -17.47
N ASN A 103 6.54 34.10 -17.89
CA ASN A 103 7.73 34.94 -17.74
C ASN A 103 8.63 34.83 -18.98
N GLY A 104 8.91 35.97 -19.62
CA GLY A 104 9.87 36.04 -20.73
C GLY A 104 9.52 35.16 -21.92
N GLY A 105 8.23 35.05 -22.27
CA GLY A 105 7.74 34.22 -23.39
C GLY A 105 7.62 32.72 -23.06
N ARG A 106 7.77 32.33 -21.79
CA ARG A 106 7.51 30.97 -21.31
C ARG A 106 6.31 30.95 -20.38
N ASP A 107 5.38 30.04 -20.63
CA ASP A 107 4.22 29.74 -19.79
C ASP A 107 4.53 28.53 -18.90
N TYR A 108 4.33 28.69 -17.59
CA TYR A 108 4.62 27.68 -16.58
C TYR A 108 3.34 26.99 -16.12
N TYR A 109 3.38 25.66 -16.08
CA TYR A 109 2.28 24.79 -15.69
C TYR A 109 2.71 23.86 -14.56
N ARG A 110 1.84 23.66 -13.58
CA ARG A 110 1.98 22.64 -12.53
C ARG A 110 1.18 21.42 -12.90
N ILE A 111 1.81 20.26 -12.88
CA ILE A 111 1.16 18.96 -12.94
C ILE A 111 1.11 18.41 -11.51
N LEU A 112 -0.08 18.12 -11.03
CA LEU A 112 -0.33 17.38 -9.79
C LEU A 112 -0.90 16.02 -10.17
N ALA A 113 -0.15 14.95 -9.92
CA ALA A 113 -0.61 13.58 -10.10
C ALA A 113 -0.88 12.93 -8.74
N THR A 114 -2.04 12.32 -8.60
CA THR A 114 -2.49 11.62 -7.41
C THR A 114 -2.77 10.17 -7.75
N GLY A 115 -1.96 9.25 -7.22
CA GLY A 115 -2.20 7.81 -7.32
C GLY A 115 -2.91 7.27 -6.09
N TYR A 116 -3.85 6.37 -6.32
CA TYR A 116 -4.67 5.68 -5.32
C TYR A 116 -4.38 4.18 -5.35
N GLY A 117 -4.13 3.61 -4.17
CA GLY A 117 -3.96 2.17 -3.98
C GLY A 117 -5.21 1.36 -4.34
N ALA A 118 -5.04 0.03 -4.42
CA ALA A 118 -6.09 -0.89 -4.83
C ALA A 118 -7.20 -1.08 -3.77
N ARG A 119 -6.94 -0.78 -2.48
CA ARG A 119 -7.90 -0.96 -1.40
C ARG A 119 -8.58 0.38 -1.12
N LYS A 120 -9.80 0.54 -1.62
CA LYS A 120 -10.66 1.70 -1.33
C LYS A 120 -11.50 1.44 -0.09
N LEU A 121 -10.94 1.67 1.09
CA LEU A 121 -11.67 1.60 2.36
C LEU A 121 -12.50 2.88 2.55
N ILE A 122 -13.67 2.76 3.18
CA ILE A 122 -14.53 3.92 3.50
C ILE A 122 -13.76 4.82 4.47
N GLY A 123 -13.24 5.95 3.97
CA GLY A 123 -12.59 6.99 4.77
C GLY A 123 -11.05 7.00 4.77
N ASN A 124 -10.37 6.02 4.18
CA ASN A 124 -8.92 6.09 4.01
C ASN A 124 -8.44 5.25 2.82
N VAL A 125 -7.73 5.88 1.90
CA VAL A 125 -7.14 5.24 0.72
C VAL A 125 -5.66 5.57 0.74
N THR A 126 -4.79 4.59 0.52
CA THR A 126 -3.36 4.86 0.35
C THR A 126 -3.19 5.74 -0.88
N GLN A 127 -2.84 7.00 -0.64
CA GLN A 127 -2.69 8.02 -1.67
C GLN A 127 -1.23 8.41 -1.79
N THR A 128 -0.77 8.65 -3.02
CA THR A 128 0.55 9.19 -3.30
C THR A 128 0.39 10.37 -4.23
N ASN A 129 0.95 11.52 -3.84
CA ASN A 129 0.93 12.73 -4.65
C ASN A 129 2.33 12.99 -5.21
N LEU A 130 2.40 13.29 -6.50
CA LEU A 130 3.58 13.73 -7.21
C LEU A 130 3.29 15.10 -7.83
N GLU A 131 4.28 15.99 -7.79
CA GLU A 131 4.17 17.32 -8.37
C GLU A 131 5.36 17.59 -9.29
N SER A 132 5.08 18.23 -10.43
CA SER A 132 6.10 18.79 -11.32
C SER A 132 5.66 20.13 -11.86
N VAL A 133 6.64 20.94 -12.22
CA VAL A 133 6.44 22.22 -12.91
C VAL A 133 7.17 22.15 -14.24
N VAL A 134 6.41 22.35 -15.31
CA VAL A 134 6.89 22.34 -16.69
C VAL A 134 6.65 23.71 -17.30
N TRP A 135 7.47 24.11 -18.25
CA TRP A 135 7.28 25.35 -19.01
C TRP A 135 7.15 25.03 -20.49
N VAL A 136 6.35 25.84 -21.19
CA VAL A 136 6.15 25.79 -22.63
C VAL A 136 6.51 27.16 -23.19
N GLN A 137 7.23 27.19 -24.31
CA GLN A 137 7.57 28.44 -24.98
C GLN A 137 6.46 28.78 -25.98
N GLN A 138 5.93 30.02 -25.91
CA GLN A 138 4.99 30.54 -26.89
C GLN A 138 5.67 30.87 -28.23
#